data_AF-A0A914V764-F1
#
_entry.id   AF-A0A914V764-F1
#
_cell.length_a   1.000
_cell.length_b   1.000
_cell.length_c   1.000
_cell.angle_alpha   90.00
_cell.angle_beta   90.00
_cell.angle_gamma   90.00
#
_symmetry.space_group_name_H-M   'P 1'
#
loop_
_entity.id
_entity.type
_entity.pdbx_description
1 polymer ?
#
loop_
_entity_poly.entity_id
_entity_poly.type
_entity_poly.pdbx_seq_one_letter_code
_entity_poly.pdbx_strand_id
1 'polypeptide(L)'
;MRFFAAAIVNPKLFGLKRENADATVSRTLALVSKILQRLSNCVVSAQPLTIKEQWMSEIFERFTDEKHRLAMVKFLDRISCVGGENSISGDSVSVLKEGWIMERFAREKRCLKLNWMLHKRRYVVLTETELYWAKAKTEQAMGRLILSEVNLIEPV
;
A
#
# COMPACT_ATOMS: atom_id res chain seq x y z
N MET A 1 1.26 -14.50 -8.79
CA MET A 1 0.31 -14.64 -9.93
C MET A 1 -0.31 -16.01 -10.14
N ARG A 2 0.35 -17.12 -9.75
CA ARG A 2 -0.15 -18.48 -10.05
C ARG A 2 -1.58 -18.76 -9.60
N PHE A 3 -2.02 -18.15 -8.50
CA PHE A 3 -3.40 -18.26 -8.02
C PHE A 3 -4.38 -17.47 -8.89
N PHE A 4 -4.28 -16.13 -8.94
CA PHE A 4 -5.24 -15.28 -9.66
C PHE A 4 -5.35 -15.59 -11.16
N ALA A 5 -4.22 -15.84 -11.84
CA ALA A 5 -4.23 -16.20 -13.25
C ALA A 5 -4.98 -17.53 -13.49
N ALA A 6 -4.72 -18.54 -12.67
CA ALA A 6 -5.41 -19.83 -12.76
C ALA A 6 -6.92 -19.71 -12.46
N ALA A 7 -7.29 -18.86 -11.50
CA ALA A 7 -8.67 -18.59 -11.13
C ALA A 7 -9.47 -17.91 -12.24
N ILE A 8 -8.85 -16.97 -12.95
CA ILE A 8 -9.47 -16.28 -14.10
C ILE A 8 -9.70 -17.26 -15.24
N VAL A 9 -8.71 -18.10 -15.56
CA VAL A 9 -8.83 -19.07 -16.66
C VAL A 9 -9.83 -20.19 -16.34
N ASN A 10 -9.93 -20.59 -15.06
CA ASN A 10 -10.76 -21.71 -14.63
C ASN A 10 -11.74 -21.31 -13.52
N PRO A 11 -12.72 -20.43 -13.79
CA PRO A 11 -13.60 -19.88 -12.76
C PRO A 11 -14.40 -20.96 -12.01
N LYS A 12 -14.76 -22.06 -12.68
CA LYS A 12 -15.47 -23.18 -12.05
C LYS A 12 -14.62 -23.91 -11.00
N LEU A 13 -13.34 -24.16 -11.27
CA LEU A 13 -12.45 -24.87 -10.35
C LEU A 13 -12.18 -24.07 -9.07
N PHE A 14 -12.30 -22.75 -9.13
CA PHE A 14 -12.15 -21.85 -8.01
C PHE A 14 -13.49 -21.44 -7.37
N GLY A 15 -14.60 -22.08 -7.77
CA GLY A 15 -15.93 -21.82 -7.22
C GLY A 15 -16.55 -20.47 -7.60
N LEU A 16 -15.99 -19.75 -8.59
CA LEU A 16 -16.48 -18.45 -9.06
C LEU A 16 -17.71 -18.57 -9.98
N LYS A 17 -17.88 -19.72 -10.64
CA LYS A 17 -19.01 -20.01 -11.52
C LYS A 17 -19.47 -21.46 -11.34
N ARG A 18 -20.77 -21.71 -11.47
CA ARG A 18 -21.36 -23.07 -11.38
C ARG A 18 -21.08 -23.92 -12.63
N GLU A 19 -21.07 -23.28 -13.79
CA GLU A 19 -20.93 -23.93 -15.10
C GLU A 19 -19.63 -23.54 -15.79
N ASN A 20 -19.22 -24.35 -16.77
CA ASN A 20 -18.09 -24.01 -17.62
C ASN A 20 -18.39 -22.76 -18.45
N ALA A 21 -17.35 -22.00 -18.81
CA ALA A 21 -17.48 -20.95 -19.80
C ALA A 21 -17.60 -21.58 -21.19
N ASP A 22 -18.33 -20.93 -22.09
CA ASP A 22 -18.32 -21.31 -23.50
C ASP A 22 -16.94 -21.01 -24.12
N ALA A 23 -16.73 -21.41 -25.38
CA ALA A 23 -15.42 -21.24 -26.03
C ALA A 23 -15.02 -19.76 -26.13
N THR A 24 -15.98 -18.87 -26.41
CA THR A 24 -15.75 -17.43 -26.55
C THR A 24 -15.33 -16.81 -25.22
N VAL A 25 -16.09 -17.02 -24.15
CA VAL A 25 -15.77 -16.49 -22.82
C VAL A 25 -14.48 -17.11 -22.29
N SER A 26 -14.26 -18.41 -22.49
CA SER A 26 -13.02 -19.07 -22.09
C SER A 26 -11.80 -18.44 -22.75
N ARG A 27 -11.90 -18.13 -24.05
CA ARG A 27 -10.83 -17.45 -24.77
C ARG A 27 -10.62 -16.02 -24.24
N THR A 28 -11.68 -15.27 -23.98
CA THR A 28 -11.59 -13.93 -23.39
C THR A 28 -10.92 -13.95 -22.02
N LEU A 29 -11.30 -14.89 -21.15
CA LEU A 29 -10.69 -15.05 -19.82
C LEU A 29 -9.21 -15.39 -19.92
N ALA A 30 -8.81 -16.22 -20.89
CA ALA A 30 -7.40 -16.50 -21.15
C ALA A 30 -6.62 -15.24 -21.54
N LEU A 31 -7.20 -14.35 -22.35
CA LEU A 31 -6.57 -13.07 -22.72
C LEU A 31 -6.46 -12.13 -21.53
N VAL A 32 -7.51 -11.99 -20.73
CA VAL A 32 -7.50 -11.20 -19.49
C VAL A 32 -6.41 -11.73 -18.55
N SER A 33 -6.30 -13.05 -18.39
CA SER A 33 -5.26 -13.65 -17.57
C SER A 33 -3.85 -13.36 -18.10
N LYS A 34 -3.65 -13.32 -19.43
CA LYS A 34 -2.35 -12.95 -20.03
C LYS A 34 -1.99 -11.50 -19.76
N ILE A 35 -2.94 -10.58 -19.90
CA ILE A 35 -2.75 -9.15 -19.59
C ILE A 35 -2.37 -8.99 -18.11
N LEU A 36 -3.12 -9.63 -17.21
CA LEU A 36 -2.84 -9.55 -15.77
C LEU A 36 -1.46 -10.13 -15.41
N GLN A 37 -1.10 -11.27 -16.01
CA GLN A 37 0.21 -11.88 -15.82
C GLN A 37 1.34 -10.98 -16.35
N ARG A 38 1.13 -10.32 -17.49
CA ARG A 38 2.09 -9.38 -18.07
C ARG A 38 2.29 -8.16 -17.17
N LEU A 39 1.19 -7.55 -16.70
CA LEU A 39 1.22 -6.41 -15.79
C LEU A 39 1.98 -6.72 -14.50
N SER A 40 1.75 -7.88 -13.89
CA SER A 40 2.49 -8.28 -12.70
C SER A 40 3.99 -8.50 -12.96
N ASN A 41 4.37 -9.00 -14.14
CA ASN A 41 5.78 -9.15 -14.48
C ASN A 41 6.48 -7.78 -14.64
N CYS A 42 5.75 -6.77 -15.13
CA CYS A 42 6.26 -5.39 -15.26
C CYS A 42 6.58 -4.72 -13.91
N VAL A 43 6.02 -5.23 -12.81
CA VAL A 43 6.38 -4.77 -11.45
C VAL A 43 7.78 -5.26 -11.05
N VAL A 44 8.19 -6.43 -11.52
CA VAL A 44 9.49 -7.04 -11.17
C VAL A 44 10.59 -6.56 -12.12
N SER A 45 10.27 -6.37 -13.40
CA SER A 45 11.21 -5.85 -14.40
C SER A 45 10.51 -4.89 -15.34
N ALA A 46 11.08 -3.70 -15.52
CA ALA A 46 10.56 -2.68 -16.43
C ALA A 46 10.61 -3.14 -17.91
N GLN A 47 11.46 -4.11 -18.24
CA GLN A 47 11.60 -4.60 -19.60
C GLN A 47 10.72 -5.83 -19.85
N PRO A 48 10.04 -5.88 -21.01
CA PRO A 48 9.49 -7.10 -21.58
C PRO A 48 10.44 -8.30 -21.52
N LEU A 49 10.17 -9.28 -20.63
CA LEU A 49 10.98 -10.51 -20.57
C LEU A 49 10.97 -11.30 -21.90
N THR A 50 9.89 -11.17 -22.70
CA THR A 50 9.83 -11.65 -24.09
C THR A 50 8.66 -11.01 -24.84
N ILE A 51 8.81 -10.81 -26.16
CA ILE A 51 7.73 -10.44 -27.09
C ILE A 51 7.42 -11.67 -27.95
N LYS A 52 6.77 -12.68 -27.37
CA LYS A 52 6.30 -13.88 -28.10
C LYS A 52 4.93 -13.68 -28.75
N GLU A 53 4.22 -12.62 -28.38
CA GLU A 53 2.82 -12.38 -28.74
C GLU A 53 2.65 -10.97 -29.33
N GLN A 54 3.22 -10.72 -30.51
CA GLN A 54 3.17 -9.41 -31.18
C GLN A 54 1.73 -8.91 -31.40
N TRP A 55 0.80 -9.82 -31.69
CA TRP A 55 -0.62 -9.49 -31.88
C TRP A 55 -1.31 -8.94 -30.60
N MET A 56 -0.71 -9.13 -29.42
CA MET A 56 -1.18 -8.55 -28.16
C MET A 56 -0.47 -7.23 -27.80
N SER A 57 0.49 -6.77 -28.61
CA SER A 57 1.37 -5.65 -28.25
C SER A 57 0.60 -4.38 -27.91
N GLU A 58 -0.35 -3.96 -28.76
CA GLU A 58 -1.16 -2.75 -28.54
C GLU A 58 -1.99 -2.84 -27.25
N ILE A 59 -2.52 -4.02 -26.95
CA ILE A 59 -3.29 -4.26 -25.73
C ILE A 59 -2.37 -4.17 -24.52
N PHE A 60 -1.19 -4.78 -24.59
CA PHE A 60 -0.24 -4.71 -23.48
C PHE A 60 0.21 -3.28 -23.24
N GLU A 61 0.59 -2.51 -24.27
CA GLU A 61 0.97 -1.10 -24.11
C GLU A 61 -0.10 -0.27 -23.41
N ARG A 62 -1.38 -0.53 -23.72
CA ARG A 62 -2.51 0.14 -23.06
C ARG A 62 -2.66 -0.19 -21.58
N PHE A 63 -2.37 -1.43 -21.18
CA PHE A 63 -2.59 -1.92 -19.81
C PHE A 63 -1.32 -2.05 -18.97
N THR A 64 -0.15 -1.75 -19.53
CA THR A 64 1.14 -1.69 -18.83
C THR A 64 1.68 -0.27 -18.69
N ASP A 65 0.79 0.72 -18.70
CA ASP A 65 1.16 2.11 -18.37
C ASP A 65 1.59 2.24 -16.90
N GLU A 66 2.15 3.40 -16.55
CA GLU A 66 2.63 3.66 -15.19
C GLU A 66 1.51 3.55 -14.16
N LYS A 67 0.30 3.98 -14.52
CA LYS A 67 -0.87 3.96 -13.64
C LYS A 67 -1.25 2.54 -13.23
N HIS A 68 -1.37 1.62 -14.18
CA HIS A 68 -1.70 0.23 -13.91
C HIS A 68 -0.55 -0.47 -13.18
N ARG A 69 0.71 -0.13 -13.52
CA ARG A 69 1.88 -0.67 -12.82
C ARG A 69 1.88 -0.27 -11.34
N LEU A 70 1.67 1.01 -11.04
CA LEU A 70 1.59 1.52 -9.67
C LEU A 70 0.42 0.88 -8.91
N ALA A 71 -0.74 0.73 -9.55
CA ALA A 71 -1.90 0.06 -8.94
C ALA A 71 -1.60 -1.40 -8.60
N MET A 72 -0.90 -2.13 -9.48
CA MET A 72 -0.47 -3.50 -9.21
C MET A 72 0.54 -3.58 -8.07
N VAL A 73 1.52 -2.65 -7.99
CA VAL A 73 2.45 -2.55 -6.86
C VAL A 73 1.69 -2.38 -5.55
N LYS A 74 0.79 -1.39 -5.49
CA LYS A 74 -0.04 -1.13 -4.30
C LYS A 74 -0.89 -2.33 -3.90
N PHE A 75 -1.47 -3.04 -4.87
CA PHE A 75 -2.23 -4.25 -4.61
C PHE A 75 -1.36 -5.35 -4.02
N LEU A 76 -0.19 -5.62 -4.61
CA LEU A 76 0.74 -6.65 -4.14
C LEU A 76 1.30 -6.34 -2.76
N ASP A 77 1.62 -5.09 -2.49
CA ASP A 77 2.08 -4.63 -1.18
C ASP A 77 0.99 -4.86 -0.12
N ARG A 78 -0.24 -4.43 -0.41
CA ARG A 78 -1.39 -4.61 0.47
C ARG A 78 -1.67 -6.06 0.84
N ILE A 79 -1.59 -7.00 -0.11
CA ILE A 79 -1.83 -8.42 0.18
C ILE A 79 -0.61 -9.11 0.83
N SER A 80 0.58 -8.51 0.75
CA SER A 80 1.81 -9.03 1.37
C SER A 80 1.96 -8.59 2.83
N CYS A 81 1.35 -7.47 3.20
CA CYS A 81 1.26 -7.01 4.58
C CYS A 81 0.28 -7.86 5.40
N VAL A 82 0.78 -8.92 6.03
CA VAL A 82 0.02 -9.70 7.01
C VAL A 82 -0.06 -8.89 8.32
N GLY A 83 -1.19 -8.22 8.58
CA GLY A 83 -1.43 -7.55 9.87
C GLY A 83 -2.30 -6.28 9.86
N GLY A 84 -2.89 -5.87 8.74
CA GLY A 84 -3.78 -4.70 8.68
C GLY A 84 -5.17 -5.08 8.21
N GLU A 85 -5.95 -5.72 9.08
CA GLU A 85 -7.36 -6.00 8.80
C GLU A 85 -8.13 -4.68 8.56
N ASN A 86 -8.93 -4.68 7.49
CA ASN A 86 -10.09 -3.81 7.26
C ASN A 86 -9.88 -2.33 6.94
N SER A 87 -9.46 -2.07 5.72
CA SER A 87 -9.83 -0.81 5.06
C SER A 87 -10.11 -1.01 3.57
N ILE A 88 -11.17 -1.75 3.27
CA ILE A 88 -11.86 -1.61 1.98
C ILE A 88 -12.58 -0.24 2.02
N SER A 89 -11.79 0.82 1.97
CA SER A 89 -12.21 2.22 1.86
C SER A 89 -10.96 2.99 1.47
N GLY A 90 -10.96 3.53 0.26
CA GLY A 90 -9.77 4.02 -0.45
C GLY A 90 -9.13 5.30 0.09
N ASP A 91 -8.91 5.40 1.40
CA ASP A 91 -8.19 6.51 2.03
C ASP A 91 -7.53 6.16 3.38
N SER A 92 -7.47 4.88 3.74
CA SER A 92 -6.82 4.48 4.99
C SER A 92 -5.32 4.60 4.87
N VAL A 93 -4.75 5.66 5.44
CA VAL A 93 -3.31 5.81 5.60
C VAL A 93 -2.82 4.67 6.48
N SER A 94 -1.96 3.79 5.94
CA SER A 94 -1.40 2.67 6.69
C SER A 94 -0.60 3.21 7.87
N VAL A 95 -0.90 2.73 9.08
CA VAL A 95 -0.08 3.06 10.26
C VAL A 95 1.23 2.29 10.12
N LEU A 96 2.31 3.03 9.87
CA LEU A 96 3.67 2.47 9.75
C LEU A 96 4.21 2.06 11.12
N LYS A 97 3.92 2.86 12.16
CA LYS A 97 4.36 2.61 13.52
C LYS A 97 3.51 3.35 14.54
N GLU A 98 3.22 2.71 15.66
CA GLU A 98 2.57 3.36 16.79
C GLU A 98 3.25 3.00 18.12
N GLY A 99 3.16 3.89 19.11
CA GLY A 99 3.70 3.61 20.44
C GLY A 99 3.76 4.82 21.36
N TRP A 100 4.21 4.57 22.59
CA TRP A 100 4.40 5.61 23.60
C TRP A 100 5.77 6.27 23.44
N ILE A 101 5.78 7.59 23.30
CA ILE A 101 7.00 8.41 23.23
C ILE A 101 6.97 9.46 24.35
N MET A 102 8.15 9.82 24.84
CA MET A 102 8.34 10.93 25.76
C MET A 102 8.71 12.18 24.97
N GLU A 103 7.77 13.12 24.87
CA GLU A 103 7.99 14.44 24.28
C GLU A 103 8.99 15.22 25.16
N ARG A 104 10.14 15.59 24.58
CA ARG A 104 11.16 16.43 25.24
C ARG A 104 11.17 17.79 24.57
N PHE A 105 10.92 18.85 25.35
CA PHE A 105 11.12 20.20 24.86
C PHE A 105 12.61 20.57 24.99
N ALA A 106 13.32 20.66 23.87
CA ALA A 106 14.64 21.29 23.83
C ALA A 106 14.46 22.79 24.14
N ARG A 107 15.06 23.28 25.23
CA ARG A 107 15.02 24.70 25.58
C ARG A 107 16.34 25.37 25.27
N GLU A 108 16.28 26.40 24.43
CA GLU A 108 17.35 27.39 24.27
C GLU A 108 17.48 28.34 25.49
N LYS A 109 16.53 28.41 26.44
CA LYS A 109 16.65 29.34 27.58
C LYS A 109 16.30 28.75 28.94
N ARG A 110 17.29 28.87 29.84
CA ARG A 110 17.29 28.48 31.26
C ARG A 110 16.11 29.11 32.00
N CYS A 111 15.18 28.30 32.48
CA CYS A 111 14.27 28.68 33.56
C CYS A 111 14.13 27.48 34.50
N LEU A 112 14.75 27.59 35.68
CA LEU A 112 14.95 26.55 36.70
C LEU A 112 13.68 26.13 37.47
N LYS A 113 12.47 26.45 37.00
CA LYS A 113 11.21 26.21 37.74
C LYS A 113 10.18 25.28 37.08
N LEU A 114 10.51 24.62 35.97
CA LEU A 114 9.54 23.76 35.24
C LEU A 114 10.05 22.35 34.93
N ASN A 115 10.83 21.72 35.81
CA ASN A 115 11.41 20.40 35.52
C ASN A 115 10.39 19.26 35.34
N TRP A 116 9.20 19.37 35.93
CA TRP A 116 8.12 18.37 35.81
C TRP A 116 7.30 18.50 34.51
N MET A 117 7.44 19.61 33.77
CA MET A 117 6.76 19.84 32.49
C MET A 117 7.61 19.49 31.26
N LEU A 118 8.84 19.02 31.46
CA LEU A 118 9.81 18.77 30.38
C LEU A 118 9.60 17.45 29.64
N HIS A 119 8.84 16.52 30.24
CA HIS A 119 8.67 15.17 29.75
C HIS A 119 7.19 14.78 29.79
N LYS A 120 6.50 14.92 28.66
CA LYS A 120 5.10 14.50 28.53
C LYS A 120 5.04 13.18 27.79
N ARG A 121 4.40 12.18 28.39
CA ARG A 121 4.16 10.88 27.74
C ARG A 121 3.01 11.04 26.75
N ARG A 122 3.27 10.73 25.47
CA ARG A 122 2.31 10.85 24.37
C ARG A 122 2.20 9.53 23.64
N TYR A 123 1.00 9.22 23.17
CA TYR A 123 0.80 8.16 22.21
C TYR A 123 1.02 8.76 20.82
N VAL A 124 1.96 8.22 20.07
CA VAL A 124 2.37 8.72 18.76
C VAL A 124 2.07 7.67 17.71
N VAL A 125 1.51 8.12 16.59
CA VAL A 125 1.21 7.29 15.43
C VAL A 125 1.87 7.93 14.22
N LEU A 126 2.68 7.13 13.54
CA LEU A 126 3.31 7.46 12.26
C LEU A 126 2.54 6.75 11.16
N THR A 127 2.08 7.52 10.20
CA THR A 127 1.43 7.03 8.98
C THR A 127 2.32 7.34 7.77
N GLU A 128 1.88 6.99 6.56
CA GLU A 128 2.60 7.28 5.32
C GLU A 128 2.73 8.79 5.02
N THR A 129 1.81 9.62 5.52
CA THR A 129 1.71 11.04 5.17
C THR A 129 1.88 11.97 6.35
N GLU A 130 1.60 11.51 7.57
CA GLU A 130 1.62 12.35 8.77
C GLU A 130 2.10 11.59 10.00
N LEU A 131 2.62 12.35 10.96
CA LEU A 131 2.89 11.91 12.31
C LEU A 131 1.98 12.70 13.25
N TYR A 132 1.15 12.03 14.05
CA TYR A 132 0.28 12.69 15.01
C TYR A 132 0.44 12.11 16.42
N TRP A 133 0.07 12.90 17.42
CA TRP A 133 0.19 12.50 18.82
C TRP A 133 -1.01 12.89 19.66
N ALA A 134 -1.37 12.02 20.61
CA ALA A 134 -2.50 12.19 21.54
C ALA A 134 -2.08 11.87 22.98
N LYS A 135 -2.93 12.16 23.99
CA LYS A 135 -2.64 11.74 25.37
C LYS A 135 -2.95 10.25 25.58
N ALA A 136 -3.91 9.70 24.83
CA ALA A 136 -4.31 8.29 24.88
C ALA A 136 -4.65 7.77 23.47
N LYS A 137 -4.67 6.45 23.30
CA LYS A 137 -4.88 5.76 22.01
C LYS A 137 -6.22 6.09 21.34
N THR A 138 -7.24 6.41 22.13
CA THR A 138 -8.61 6.69 21.65
C THR A 138 -9.01 8.16 21.75
N GLU A 139 -8.10 9.05 22.14
CA GLU A 139 -8.36 10.48 22.23
C GLU A 139 -8.11 11.18 20.90
N GLN A 140 -8.75 12.34 20.72
CA GLN A 140 -8.49 13.23 19.59
C GLN A 140 -7.01 13.64 19.54
N ALA A 141 -6.44 13.63 18.33
CA ALA A 141 -5.06 14.05 18.11
C ALA A 141 -4.82 15.45 18.66
N MET A 142 -3.86 15.58 19.56
CA MET A 142 -3.48 16.86 20.15
C MET A 142 -2.61 17.69 19.20
N GLY A 143 -1.89 17.03 18.30
CA GLY A 143 -1.11 17.66 17.25
C GLY A 143 -0.82 16.69 16.12
N ARG A 144 -0.51 17.23 14.96
CA ARG A 144 -0.15 16.51 13.73
C ARG A 144 0.99 17.24 13.02
N LEU A 145 1.81 16.49 12.32
CA LEU A 145 2.94 16.94 11.52
C LEU A 145 2.86 16.23 10.17
N ILE A 146 2.73 16.98 9.08
CA ILE A 146 2.72 16.39 7.74
C ILE A 146 4.17 16.06 7.37
N LEU A 147 4.43 14.83 6.93
CA LEU A 147 5.79 14.36 6.64
C LEU A 147 6.45 15.13 5.48
N SER A 148 5.66 15.67 4.55
CA SER A 148 6.18 16.54 3.47
C SER A 148 6.73 17.88 3.96
N GLU A 149 6.35 18.31 5.18
CA GLU A 149 6.80 19.57 5.78
C GLU A 149 8.03 19.38 6.69
N VAL A 150 8.49 18.14 6.86
CA VAL A 150 9.65 17.81 7.69
C VAL A 150 10.93 18.18 6.96
N ASN A 151 11.58 19.25 7.41
CA ASN A 151 12.78 19.78 6.76
C ASN A 151 14.09 19.16 7.28
N LEU A 152 14.10 18.58 8.48
CA LEU A 152 15.31 18.07 9.12
C LEU A 152 14.98 16.94 10.11
N ILE A 153 15.78 15.88 10.11
CA ILE A 153 15.74 14.79 11.09
C ILE A 153 17.16 14.61 11.61
N GLU A 154 17.37 14.86 12.90
CA GLU A 154 18.66 14.66 13.56
C GLU A 154 18.61 13.41 14.45
N PRO A 155 19.64 12.55 14.41
CA PRO A 155 19.78 11.48 15.39
C PRO A 155 20.05 12.09 16.77
N VAL A 156 19.34 11.61 17.78
CA VAL A 156 19.56 11.95 19.20
C VAL A 156 20.77 11.19 19.75
#